data_AF-A0A4R2P1E0-F1
#
_entry.id   AF-A0A4R2P1E0-F1
#
_cell.length_a   1.000
_cell.length_b   1.000
_cell.length_c   1.000
_cell.angle_alpha   90.00
_cell.angle_beta   90.00
_cell.angle_gamma   90.00
#
_symmetry.space_group_name_H-M   'P 1'
#
loop_
_entity.id
_entity.type
_entity.pdbx_description
1 polymer ?
#
loop_
_entity_poly.entity_id
_entity_poly.type
_entity_poly.pdbx_seq_one_letter_code
_entity_poly.pdbx_strand_id
1 'polypeptide(L)'
;MWISKKSDWKEPQSDLCKYFIEKLKQQVDATEVISNKHRTTNGLTLISEIIKVAEMTKERPKYKNRLNSLLMESKEPYLNSNIVNDYIISNYFPDIRRYYKGIDPLKVSSNSRELKLLIIDSKKFFIRVEENYYNYIIKEVQAIDFSTVHFEKESKKIDLIIACFTTYVLYLGYSATSISDIAYRYVFKNHGYKTPLKIIQHFNGKLNSFKFLLKTPKDSIEFSFIKENLNEEHVKTRKVEYNQIKNNFLNKKISVKKGEELYELSTESIDPHNFVRILYDQGLKRYVANKDRLTLNYFTPFFNNIYWRFGKQSSENNHKYQSSKVVLDPINVPERPNTLYDTLTRLAKDFDFEDAISDGIPSFQSLLQPVYFYNLALGSKSIENSISLLWTTLEMLIPYRPYEYDIENVQFFVSKSLSIGSVGRELLSFILRYIETNNINNNELSSDDLKAQYVKLTPFSLKKWADWLCQDYSENSKKDPYDDLKNYSNLLCKKFCELNNLYSGKTDTVSYWLRKIKSSELSIKYQLDRIYLHRNQIVHTGKFINEYSNLWSHLEWYVGKLLSYSIVSSLEGEKDLEKMFLHLHSKNEQIINVLESNLDKKIHEMDFLFEEIFEPTWQMF
;
A
#
# COMPACT_ATOMS: atom_id res chain seq x y z
N MET A 1 -12.14 -3.33 -1.92
CA MET A 1 -11.76 -2.02 -2.47
C MET A 1 -12.78 -1.00 -1.99
N TRP A 2 -12.37 0.20 -1.58
CA TRP A 2 -13.30 1.25 -1.16
C TRP A 2 -13.83 2.02 -2.37
N ILE A 3 -15.16 2.12 -2.42
CA ILE A 3 -15.95 2.86 -3.41
C ILE A 3 -17.15 3.46 -2.69
N SER A 4 -17.49 4.70 -3.02
CA SER A 4 -18.69 5.36 -2.47
C SER A 4 -19.92 4.99 -3.28
N LYS A 5 -21.10 4.87 -2.65
CA LYS A 5 -22.35 4.84 -3.42
C LYS A 5 -22.58 6.21 -4.03
N LYS A 6 -23.21 6.24 -5.20
CA LYS A 6 -23.63 7.49 -5.84
C LYS A 6 -24.49 8.35 -4.91
N SER A 7 -25.39 7.71 -4.15
CA SER A 7 -26.29 8.34 -3.18
C SER A 7 -25.60 8.90 -1.93
N ASP A 8 -24.37 8.49 -1.64
CA ASP A 8 -23.68 8.91 -0.40
C ASP A 8 -23.09 10.33 -0.51
N TRP A 9 -22.80 10.77 -1.74
CA TRP A 9 -22.24 12.08 -2.01
C TRP A 9 -23.25 13.17 -1.71
N LYS A 10 -22.88 14.13 -0.84
CA LYS A 10 -23.69 15.32 -0.63
C LYS A 10 -23.37 16.40 -1.66
N GLU A 11 -24.40 16.93 -2.30
CA GLU A 11 -24.30 18.15 -3.09
C GLU A 11 -23.95 19.36 -2.20
N PRO A 12 -23.14 20.33 -2.68
CA PRO A 12 -22.60 20.50 -4.05
C PRO A 12 -21.10 20.14 -4.16
N GLN A 13 -20.72 18.86 -4.09
CA GLN A 13 -19.32 18.47 -4.31
C GLN A 13 -19.01 18.35 -5.81
N SER A 14 -18.00 19.07 -6.31
CA SER A 14 -17.53 18.91 -7.69
C SER A 14 -16.85 17.58 -7.96
N ASP A 15 -16.76 17.25 -9.24
CA ASP A 15 -16.04 16.08 -9.74
C ASP A 15 -14.58 16.02 -9.28
N LEU A 16 -13.86 17.15 -9.29
CA LEU A 16 -12.48 17.21 -8.78
C LEU A 16 -12.39 16.97 -7.27
N CYS A 17 -13.39 17.39 -6.48
CA CYS A 17 -13.44 17.09 -5.04
C CYS A 17 -13.69 15.60 -4.80
N LYS A 18 -14.65 15.01 -5.52
CA LYS A 18 -14.95 13.57 -5.48
C LYS A 18 -13.70 12.77 -5.86
N TYR A 19 -13.05 13.13 -6.98
CA TYR A 19 -11.81 12.53 -7.44
C TYR A 19 -10.68 12.62 -6.40
N PHE A 20 -10.48 13.79 -5.78
CA PHE A 20 -9.46 13.97 -4.74
C PHE A 20 -9.65 13.00 -3.57
N ILE A 21 -10.89 12.85 -3.08
CA ILE A 21 -11.22 11.92 -1.99
C ILE A 21 -10.99 10.48 -2.43
N GLU A 22 -11.53 10.10 -3.59
CA GLU A 22 -11.39 8.75 -4.14
C GLU A 22 -9.92 8.36 -4.32
N LYS A 23 -9.11 9.27 -4.89
CA LYS A 23 -7.69 9.04 -5.12
C LYS A 23 -6.91 8.94 -3.82
N LEU A 24 -7.17 9.81 -2.84
CA LEU A 24 -6.51 9.73 -1.53
C LEU A 24 -6.83 8.41 -0.84
N LYS A 25 -8.09 7.98 -0.88
CA LYS A 25 -8.52 6.70 -0.31
C LYS A 25 -7.89 5.51 -1.04
N GLN A 26 -7.80 5.55 -2.36
CA GLN A 26 -7.15 4.52 -3.15
C GLN A 26 -5.71 4.25 -2.68
N GLN A 27 -4.94 5.30 -2.37
CA GLN A 27 -3.54 5.17 -1.95
C GLN A 27 -3.36 4.44 -0.61
N VAL A 28 -4.35 4.48 0.27
CA VAL A 28 -4.26 3.93 1.64
C VAL A 28 -5.15 2.71 1.87
N ASP A 29 -5.86 2.24 0.85
CA ASP A 29 -6.70 1.05 0.95
C ASP A 29 -5.88 -0.24 0.77
N ALA A 30 -5.86 -1.11 1.78
CA ALA A 30 -5.13 -2.37 1.73
C ALA A 30 -5.77 -3.40 0.78
N THR A 31 -7.04 -3.22 0.43
CA THR A 31 -7.77 -4.08 -0.51
C THR A 31 -7.61 -3.65 -1.97
N GLU A 32 -6.90 -2.55 -2.23
CA GLU A 32 -6.46 -2.16 -3.58
C GLU A 32 -5.33 -3.07 -4.11
N VAL A 33 -5.17 -3.09 -5.43
CA VAL A 33 -4.00 -3.71 -6.07
C VAL A 33 -2.74 -2.95 -5.65
N ILE A 34 -1.65 -3.67 -5.36
CA ILE A 34 -0.44 -3.08 -4.76
C ILE A 34 0.14 -1.90 -5.57
N SER A 35 0.00 -1.90 -6.90
CA SER A 35 0.46 -0.82 -7.77
C SER A 35 -0.25 0.52 -7.54
N ASN A 36 -1.47 0.51 -6.98
CA ASN A 36 -2.28 1.69 -6.71
C ASN A 36 -2.05 2.29 -5.31
N LYS A 37 -1.34 1.56 -4.44
CA LYS A 37 -1.07 1.99 -3.06
C LYS A 37 0.06 3.02 -3.03
N HIS A 38 0.12 3.74 -1.92
CA HIS A 38 1.21 4.67 -1.63
C HIS A 38 2.57 3.96 -1.62
N ARG A 39 3.60 4.69 -2.05
CA ARG A 39 4.99 4.25 -1.92
C ARG A 39 5.50 4.50 -0.51
N THR A 40 6.47 3.71 -0.09
CA THR A 40 7.22 3.89 1.15
C THR A 40 8.06 5.17 1.14
N THR A 41 8.48 5.62 -0.05
CA THR A 41 9.38 6.76 -0.21
C THR A 41 8.79 7.90 -1.02
N ASN A 42 9.22 9.12 -0.70
CA ASN A 42 9.11 10.32 -1.52
C ASN A 42 10.46 11.08 -1.43
N GLY A 43 10.56 12.27 -2.01
CA GLY A 43 11.80 13.03 -1.98
C GLY A 43 12.29 13.35 -0.56
N LEU A 44 11.40 13.75 0.36
CA LEU A 44 11.78 14.07 1.75
C LEU A 44 12.28 12.83 2.50
N THR A 45 11.52 11.74 2.47
CA THR A 45 11.87 10.53 3.22
C THR A 45 13.13 9.87 2.67
N LEU A 46 13.35 9.96 1.35
CA LEU A 46 14.56 9.44 0.72
C LEU A 46 15.82 10.25 1.12
N ILE A 47 15.73 11.57 1.30
CA ILE A 47 16.84 12.36 1.87
C ILE A 47 17.17 11.87 3.29
N SER A 48 16.15 11.64 4.11
CA SER A 48 16.31 11.11 5.48
C SER A 48 17.00 9.75 5.47
N GLU A 49 16.59 8.85 4.56
CA GLU A 49 17.19 7.52 4.41
C GLU A 49 18.65 7.61 3.97
N ILE A 50 18.97 8.50 3.02
CA ILE A 50 20.35 8.74 2.56
C ILE A 50 21.23 9.23 3.72
N ILE A 51 20.76 10.15 4.56
CA ILE A 51 21.52 10.61 5.75
C ILE A 51 21.85 9.42 6.64
N LYS A 52 20.83 8.63 7.01
CA LYS A 52 20.97 7.50 7.92
C LYS A 52 21.96 6.46 7.37
N VAL A 53 21.82 6.08 6.09
CA VAL A 53 22.71 5.08 5.47
C VAL A 53 24.11 5.63 5.24
N ALA A 54 24.26 6.91 4.93
CA ALA A 54 25.57 7.54 4.79
C ALA A 54 26.33 7.59 6.13
N GLU A 55 25.64 7.88 7.23
CA GLU A 55 26.19 7.78 8.59
C GLU A 55 26.60 6.35 8.93
N MET A 56 25.74 5.37 8.66
CA MET A 56 26.07 3.96 8.84
C MET A 56 27.27 3.53 7.99
N THR A 57 27.38 4.04 6.76
CA THR A 57 28.51 3.76 5.84
C THR A 57 29.81 4.35 6.35
N LYS A 58 29.75 5.55 6.95
CA LYS A 58 30.90 6.20 7.59
C LYS A 58 31.43 5.37 8.76
N GLU A 59 30.54 4.74 9.54
CA GLU A 59 30.92 3.86 10.65
C GLU A 59 31.35 2.47 10.19
N ARG A 60 30.70 1.93 9.15
CA ARG A 60 30.88 0.55 8.68
C ARG A 60 30.88 0.50 7.15
N PRO A 61 32.02 0.23 6.50
CA PRO A 61 32.14 0.18 5.03
C PRO A 61 31.19 -0.79 4.32
N LYS A 62 30.67 -1.82 5.01
CA LYS A 62 29.74 -2.80 4.42
C LYS A 62 28.43 -2.21 3.89
N TYR A 63 28.06 -0.99 4.28
CA TYR A 63 26.86 -0.32 3.78
C TYR A 63 27.06 0.47 2.47
N LYS A 64 28.27 0.50 1.91
CA LYS A 64 28.60 1.22 0.67
C LYS A 64 27.66 0.85 -0.49
N ASN A 65 27.40 -0.43 -0.72
CA ASN A 65 26.54 -0.89 -1.81
C ASN A 65 25.10 -0.38 -1.66
N ARG A 66 24.59 -0.35 -0.42
CA ARG A 66 23.26 0.21 -0.14
C ARG A 66 23.22 1.72 -0.35
N LEU A 67 24.24 2.43 0.10
CA LEU A 67 24.34 3.88 -0.17
C LEU A 67 24.34 4.15 -1.67
N ASN A 68 25.09 3.36 -2.45
CA ASN A 68 25.08 3.45 -3.91
C ASN A 68 23.68 3.22 -4.49
N SER A 69 22.99 2.18 -4.03
CA SER A 69 21.61 1.88 -4.43
C SER A 69 20.66 3.05 -4.17
N LEU A 70 20.72 3.67 -2.98
CA LEU A 70 19.90 4.85 -2.63
C LEU A 70 20.21 6.09 -3.47
N LEU A 71 21.50 6.34 -3.73
CA LEU A 71 21.90 7.46 -4.58
C LEU A 71 21.48 7.23 -6.03
N MET A 72 21.45 5.99 -6.52
CA MET A 72 20.88 5.66 -7.82
C MET A 72 19.36 5.85 -7.82
N GLU A 73 18.66 5.35 -6.82
CA GLU A 73 17.20 5.52 -6.67
C GLU A 73 16.82 7.00 -6.71
N SER A 74 17.59 7.87 -6.05
CA SER A 74 17.32 9.30 -5.92
C SER A 74 17.14 10.05 -7.24
N LYS A 75 17.69 9.50 -8.33
CA LYS A 75 17.74 10.11 -9.66
C LYS A 75 17.22 9.20 -10.77
N GLU A 76 16.59 8.08 -10.43
CA GLU A 76 16.10 7.10 -11.40
C GLU A 76 14.93 7.67 -12.24
N PRO A 77 15.06 7.82 -13.57
CA PRO A 77 14.03 8.43 -14.42
C PRO A 77 12.68 7.70 -14.40
N TYR A 78 12.67 6.38 -14.15
CA TYR A 78 11.44 5.59 -14.18
C TYR A 78 10.64 5.60 -12.87
N LEU A 79 11.15 6.25 -11.82
CA LEU A 79 10.50 6.31 -10.51
C LEU A 79 10.00 7.72 -10.21
N ASN A 80 8.68 7.86 -10.07
CA ASN A 80 8.06 9.16 -9.78
C ASN A 80 8.24 9.60 -8.31
N SER A 81 8.64 8.69 -7.41
CA SER A 81 8.70 8.90 -5.96
C SER A 81 10.14 9.00 -5.43
N ASN A 82 11.04 9.61 -6.18
CA ASN A 82 12.42 9.88 -5.76
C ASN A 82 12.71 11.38 -5.64
N ILE A 83 13.91 11.75 -5.18
CA ILE A 83 14.27 13.15 -4.93
C ILE A 83 14.18 14.02 -6.20
N VAL A 84 14.67 13.52 -7.33
CA VAL A 84 14.75 14.31 -8.57
C VAL A 84 13.39 14.49 -9.25
N ASN A 85 12.46 13.55 -9.06
CA ASN A 85 11.14 13.52 -9.69
C ASN A 85 10.00 13.89 -8.73
N ASP A 86 10.26 14.04 -7.43
CA ASP A 86 9.29 14.50 -6.43
C ASP A 86 8.73 15.87 -6.84
N TYR A 87 7.41 16.00 -6.87
CA TYR A 87 6.72 17.19 -7.37
C TYR A 87 7.03 18.45 -6.55
N ILE A 88 7.11 18.32 -5.23
CA ILE A 88 7.38 19.44 -4.33
C ILE A 88 8.87 19.83 -4.41
N ILE A 89 9.78 18.85 -4.38
CA ILE A 89 11.22 19.14 -4.51
C ILE A 89 11.53 19.78 -5.87
N SER A 90 10.94 19.26 -6.94
CA SER A 90 11.20 19.73 -8.30
C SER A 90 10.79 21.18 -8.52
N ASN A 91 9.67 21.61 -7.93
CA ASN A 91 9.13 22.95 -8.12
C ASN A 91 9.70 23.97 -7.13
N TYR A 92 9.99 23.56 -5.89
CA TYR A 92 10.31 24.48 -4.80
C TYR A 92 11.77 24.43 -4.33
N PHE A 93 12.52 23.39 -4.71
CA PHE A 93 13.91 23.18 -4.29
C PHE A 93 14.80 22.76 -5.47
N PRO A 94 14.91 23.58 -6.53
CA PRO A 94 15.62 23.23 -7.75
C PRO A 94 17.13 23.01 -7.54
N ASP A 95 17.72 23.64 -6.51
CA ASP A 95 19.11 23.43 -6.10
C ASP A 95 19.34 22.02 -5.54
N ILE A 96 18.41 21.54 -4.69
CA ILE A 96 18.45 20.19 -4.11
C ILE A 96 18.30 19.15 -5.23
N ARG A 97 17.33 19.35 -6.13
CA ARG A 97 17.14 18.51 -7.31
C ARG A 97 18.41 18.43 -8.16
N ARG A 98 19.05 19.57 -8.43
CA ARG A 98 20.29 19.64 -9.22
C ARG A 98 21.44 18.91 -8.53
N TYR A 99 21.57 19.03 -7.21
CA TYR A 99 22.58 18.35 -6.43
C TYR A 99 22.49 16.83 -6.61
N TYR A 100 21.35 16.23 -6.25
CA TYR A 100 21.20 14.76 -6.32
C TYR A 100 21.28 14.22 -7.75
N LYS A 101 20.81 14.98 -8.75
CA LYS A 101 20.98 14.62 -10.17
C LYS A 101 22.45 14.52 -10.58
N GLY A 102 23.32 15.36 -10.00
CA GLY A 102 24.75 15.44 -10.31
C GLY A 102 25.66 14.54 -9.48
N ILE A 103 25.14 13.83 -8.47
CA ILE A 103 25.96 12.94 -7.63
C ILE A 103 26.44 11.73 -8.43
N ASP A 104 27.72 11.41 -8.30
CA ASP A 104 28.29 10.12 -8.66
C ASP A 104 28.31 9.19 -7.43
N PRO A 105 27.47 8.13 -7.38
CA PRO A 105 27.40 7.21 -6.25
C PRO A 105 28.72 6.52 -5.96
N LEU A 106 29.45 6.08 -6.99
CA LEU A 106 30.70 5.33 -6.83
C LEU A 106 31.79 6.21 -6.22
N LYS A 107 31.87 7.47 -6.65
CA LYS A 107 32.78 8.46 -6.07
C LYS A 107 32.47 8.71 -4.58
N VAL A 108 31.19 8.86 -4.24
CA VAL A 108 30.77 9.13 -2.85
C VAL A 108 31.04 7.95 -1.92
N SER A 109 30.74 6.72 -2.34
CA SER A 109 30.94 5.53 -1.50
C SER A 109 32.41 5.13 -1.34
N SER A 110 33.28 5.55 -2.26
CA SER A 110 34.72 5.25 -2.21
C SER A 110 35.55 6.32 -1.50
N ASN A 111 35.09 7.57 -1.43
CA ASN A 111 35.86 8.69 -0.89
C ASN A 111 35.27 9.24 0.42
N SER A 112 36.06 9.20 1.51
CA SER A 112 35.64 9.62 2.84
C SER A 112 35.29 11.12 2.94
N ARG A 113 35.93 11.98 2.15
CA ARG A 113 35.62 13.42 2.08
C ARG A 113 34.26 13.63 1.40
N GLU A 114 34.03 12.97 0.27
CA GLU A 114 32.76 13.05 -0.47
C GLU A 114 31.60 12.53 0.39
N LEU A 115 31.80 11.42 1.11
CA LEU A 115 30.81 10.90 2.05
C LEU A 115 30.48 11.90 3.18
N LYS A 116 31.47 12.59 3.74
CA LYS A 116 31.25 13.62 4.77
C LYS A 116 30.47 14.81 4.20
N LEU A 117 30.79 15.24 2.98
CA LEU A 117 30.08 16.32 2.29
C LEU A 117 28.62 15.92 2.02
N LEU A 118 28.38 14.70 1.50
CA LEU A 118 27.04 14.17 1.31
C LEU A 118 26.21 14.25 2.60
N ILE A 119 26.76 13.81 3.73
CA ILE A 119 26.05 13.83 5.02
C ILE A 119 25.68 15.27 5.41
N ILE A 120 26.63 16.19 5.33
CA ILE A 120 26.42 17.60 5.71
C ILE A 120 25.38 18.25 4.80
N ASP A 121 25.52 18.10 3.49
CA ASP A 121 24.61 18.72 2.52
C ASP A 121 23.21 18.09 2.60
N SER A 122 23.12 16.76 2.69
CA SER A 122 21.82 16.08 2.87
C SER A 122 21.12 16.54 4.15
N LYS A 123 21.83 16.75 5.27
CA LYS A 123 21.24 17.30 6.50
C LYS A 123 20.71 18.72 6.31
N LYS A 124 21.47 19.61 5.65
CA LYS A 124 21.01 20.97 5.33
C LYS A 124 19.77 20.94 4.45
N PHE A 125 19.74 20.06 3.45
CA PHE A 125 18.60 19.87 2.56
C PHE A 125 17.39 19.34 3.31
N PHE A 126 17.57 18.32 4.16
CA PHE A 126 16.49 17.75 4.96
C PHE A 126 15.78 18.80 5.81
N ILE A 127 16.52 19.62 6.57
CA ILE A 127 15.95 20.69 7.42
C ILE A 127 15.12 21.65 6.57
N ARG A 128 15.70 22.15 5.46
CA ARG A 128 15.00 23.11 4.57
C ARG A 128 13.73 22.54 3.97
N VAL A 129 13.77 21.27 3.55
CA VAL A 129 12.62 20.59 2.95
C VAL A 129 11.57 20.32 4.02
N GLU A 130 11.94 19.70 5.15
CA GLU A 130 11.03 19.35 6.25
C GLU A 130 10.20 20.56 6.75
N GLU A 131 10.85 21.71 6.96
CA GLU A 131 10.19 22.94 7.43
C GLU A 131 9.10 23.46 6.49
N ASN A 132 9.25 23.24 5.18
CA ASN A 132 8.41 23.89 4.16
C ASN A 132 7.56 22.91 3.31
N TYR A 133 7.86 21.61 3.33
CA TYR A 133 7.25 20.61 2.44
C TYR A 133 5.73 20.61 2.52
N TYR A 134 5.19 20.58 3.75
CA TYR A 134 3.76 20.59 4.00
C TYR A 134 3.08 21.90 3.57
N ASN A 135 3.73 23.03 3.82
CA ASN A 135 3.21 24.34 3.42
C ASN A 135 3.14 24.45 1.88
N TYR A 136 4.11 23.88 1.16
CA TYR A 136 4.05 23.80 -0.30
C TYR A 136 2.98 22.84 -0.80
N ILE A 137 2.73 21.71 -0.13
CA ILE A 137 1.57 20.86 -0.44
C ILE A 137 0.26 21.64 -0.29
N ILE A 138 0.08 22.36 0.82
CA ILE A 138 -1.10 23.20 1.05
C ILE A 138 -1.24 24.24 -0.05
N LYS A 139 -0.15 24.94 -0.39
CA LYS A 139 -0.11 25.94 -1.46
C LYS A 139 -0.53 25.35 -2.80
N GLU A 140 -0.03 24.17 -3.15
CA GLU A 140 -0.37 23.50 -4.41
C GLU A 140 -1.84 23.08 -4.48
N VAL A 141 -2.43 22.63 -3.37
CA VAL A 141 -3.87 22.33 -3.32
C VAL A 141 -4.73 23.59 -3.36
N GLN A 142 -4.31 24.67 -2.71
CA GLN A 142 -5.00 25.96 -2.78
C GLN A 142 -4.99 26.54 -4.20
N ALA A 143 -3.98 26.20 -5.01
CA ALA A 143 -3.86 26.65 -6.39
C ALA A 143 -4.72 25.85 -7.38
N ILE A 144 -5.36 24.75 -6.96
CA ILE A 144 -6.27 23.98 -7.82
C ILE A 144 -7.64 24.65 -7.82
N ASP A 145 -8.14 24.94 -9.02
CA ASP A 145 -9.53 25.35 -9.20
C ASP A 145 -10.46 24.13 -9.18
N PHE A 146 -10.98 23.79 -8.00
CA PHE A 146 -11.93 22.68 -7.85
C PHE A 146 -13.30 22.93 -8.49
N SER A 147 -13.56 24.12 -9.04
CA SER A 147 -14.79 24.45 -9.76
C SER A 147 -14.64 24.42 -11.28
N THR A 148 -13.43 24.15 -11.78
CA THR A 148 -13.15 24.19 -13.22
C THR A 148 -13.85 23.07 -14.01
N VAL A 149 -14.07 23.34 -15.29
CA VAL A 149 -14.43 22.34 -16.31
C VAL A 149 -13.21 21.55 -16.82
N HIS A 150 -11.99 22.04 -16.59
CA HIS A 150 -10.74 21.40 -17.03
C HIS A 150 -10.28 20.24 -16.13
N PHE A 151 -11.11 19.21 -16.02
CA PHE A 151 -10.88 18.06 -15.13
C PHE A 151 -9.53 17.37 -15.37
N GLU A 152 -9.14 17.11 -16.62
CA GLU A 152 -7.94 16.33 -16.95
C GLU A 152 -6.64 16.98 -16.44
N LYS A 153 -6.49 18.29 -16.63
CA LYS A 153 -5.31 19.05 -16.21
C LYS A 153 -5.17 19.05 -14.69
N GLU A 154 -6.26 19.38 -13.98
CA GLU A 154 -6.24 19.47 -12.52
C GLU A 154 -6.15 18.09 -11.85
N SER A 155 -6.78 17.05 -12.42
CA SER A 155 -6.66 15.69 -11.89
C SER A 155 -5.25 15.12 -11.99
N LYS A 156 -4.49 15.41 -13.06
CA LYS A 156 -3.05 15.09 -13.15
C LYS A 156 -2.24 15.77 -12.04
N LYS A 157 -2.56 17.03 -11.73
CA LYS A 157 -1.93 17.76 -10.61
C LYS A 157 -2.31 17.15 -9.25
N ILE A 158 -3.57 16.75 -9.06
CA ILE A 158 -4.05 16.07 -7.86
C ILE A 158 -3.28 14.76 -7.62
N ASP A 159 -3.04 13.95 -8.64
CA ASP A 159 -2.27 12.70 -8.51
C ASP A 159 -0.86 12.94 -7.94
N LEU A 160 -0.14 13.92 -8.48
CA LEU A 160 1.21 14.28 -8.03
C LEU A 160 1.21 14.76 -6.58
N ILE A 161 0.25 15.61 -6.21
CA ILE A 161 0.14 16.13 -4.84
C ILE A 161 -0.24 15.02 -3.86
N ILE A 162 -1.21 14.17 -4.19
CA ILE A 162 -1.64 13.07 -3.31
C ILE A 162 -0.50 12.07 -3.08
N ALA A 163 0.32 11.78 -4.10
CA ALA A 163 1.50 10.93 -3.93
C ALA A 163 2.49 11.52 -2.91
N CYS A 164 2.83 12.81 -3.02
CA CYS A 164 3.70 13.50 -2.06
C CYS A 164 3.06 13.57 -0.66
N PHE A 165 1.78 13.94 -0.58
CA PHE A 165 1.04 14.15 0.65
C PHE A 165 0.86 12.86 1.47
N THR A 166 0.47 11.76 0.82
CA THR A 166 0.19 10.51 1.52
C THR A 166 1.45 9.98 2.20
N THR A 167 2.58 9.94 1.48
CA THR A 167 3.86 9.49 2.05
C THR A 167 4.34 10.44 3.15
N TYR A 168 4.19 11.76 2.99
CA TYR A 168 4.54 12.74 4.03
C TYR A 168 3.72 12.56 5.31
N VAL A 169 2.41 12.36 5.20
CA VAL A 169 1.52 12.20 6.36
C VAL A 169 1.80 10.89 7.10
N LEU A 170 2.12 9.81 6.38
CA LEU A 170 2.60 8.57 7.00
C LEU A 170 3.93 8.78 7.73
N TYR A 171 4.85 9.55 7.14
CA TYR A 171 6.13 9.92 7.77
C TYR A 171 5.93 10.72 9.07
N LEU A 172 4.95 11.63 9.11
CA LEU A 172 4.57 12.36 10.33
C LEU A 172 3.97 11.47 11.43
N GLY A 173 3.66 10.20 11.15
CA GLY A 173 3.16 9.24 12.13
C GLY A 173 1.65 9.03 12.11
N TYR A 174 0.95 9.49 11.07
CA TYR A 174 -0.44 9.11 10.83
C TYR A 174 -0.53 7.70 10.22
N SER A 175 -1.62 7.00 10.49
CA SER A 175 -1.86 5.66 9.93
C SER A 175 -2.70 5.71 8.65
N ALA A 176 -2.51 4.72 7.77
CA ALA A 176 -3.36 4.52 6.58
C ALA A 176 -4.86 4.46 6.93
N THR A 177 -5.21 3.81 8.05
CA THR A 177 -6.58 3.72 8.56
C THR A 177 -7.15 5.09 8.90
N SER A 178 -6.41 5.93 9.62
CA SER A 178 -6.89 7.30 9.91
C SER A 178 -7.04 8.14 8.65
N ILE A 179 -6.09 8.05 7.70
CA ILE A 179 -6.19 8.77 6.43
C ILE A 179 -7.49 8.38 5.71
N SER A 180 -7.76 7.07 5.62
CA SER A 180 -8.97 6.52 4.99
C SER A 180 -10.27 6.95 5.69
N ASP A 181 -10.29 6.90 7.02
CA ASP A 181 -11.47 7.24 7.84
C ASP A 181 -11.78 8.73 7.80
N ILE A 182 -10.75 9.58 7.93
CA ILE A 182 -10.91 11.03 7.88
C ILE A 182 -11.41 11.44 6.49
N ALA A 183 -10.77 10.95 5.41
CA ALA A 183 -11.21 11.24 4.05
C ALA A 183 -12.67 10.80 3.82
N TYR A 184 -13.05 9.61 4.30
CA TYR A 184 -14.42 9.10 4.19
C TYR A 184 -15.46 9.99 4.87
N ARG A 185 -15.13 10.56 6.04
CA ARG A 185 -16.06 11.47 6.74
C ARG A 185 -16.40 12.71 5.93
N TYR A 186 -15.56 13.10 4.97
CA TYR A 186 -15.83 14.26 4.12
C TYR A 186 -16.75 13.95 2.93
N VAL A 187 -17.01 12.67 2.60
CA VAL A 187 -18.05 12.28 1.63
C VAL A 187 -19.43 12.80 2.07
N PHE A 188 -19.72 12.69 3.37
CA PHE A 188 -21.03 13.05 3.96
C PHE A 188 -21.14 14.50 4.46
N LYS A 189 -20.07 15.32 4.31
CA LYS A 189 -20.03 16.69 4.81
C LYS A 189 -20.24 17.69 3.67
N ASN A 190 -21.04 18.72 3.93
CA ASN A 190 -21.21 19.82 3.00
C ASN A 190 -20.11 20.87 3.21
N HIS A 191 -18.99 20.69 2.52
CA HIS A 191 -17.89 21.66 2.48
C HIS A 191 -17.54 22.14 1.07
N GLY A 192 -18.29 21.68 0.06
CA GLY A 192 -18.11 22.04 -1.35
C GLY A 192 -16.65 21.97 -1.79
N TYR A 193 -16.19 23.02 -2.47
CA TYR A 193 -14.83 23.15 -3.01
C TYR A 193 -13.71 23.27 -1.97
N LYS A 194 -14.04 23.53 -0.69
CA LYS A 194 -13.06 23.62 0.39
C LYS A 194 -12.68 22.25 0.97
N THR A 195 -13.35 21.19 0.52
CA THR A 195 -13.20 19.84 1.07
C THR A 195 -11.75 19.33 1.01
N PRO A 196 -11.04 19.37 -0.12
CA PRO A 196 -9.66 18.89 -0.21
C PRO A 196 -8.71 19.60 0.75
N LEU A 197 -8.81 20.93 0.84
CA LEU A 197 -8.00 21.74 1.75
C LEU A 197 -8.26 21.39 3.22
N LYS A 198 -9.54 21.21 3.61
CA LYS A 198 -9.90 20.80 4.98
C LYS A 198 -9.42 19.41 5.35
N ILE A 199 -9.38 18.49 4.38
CA ILE A 199 -8.80 17.15 4.57
C ILE A 199 -7.31 17.29 4.87
N ILE A 200 -6.54 17.95 4.00
CA ILE A 200 -5.09 18.12 4.18
C ILE A 200 -4.78 18.80 5.51
N GLN A 201 -5.46 19.90 5.82
CA GLN A 201 -5.26 20.67 7.06
C GLN A 201 -5.48 19.87 8.35
N HIS A 202 -6.21 18.74 8.27
CA HIS A 202 -6.38 17.83 9.40
C HIS A 202 -5.06 17.12 9.77
N PHE A 203 -4.18 16.90 8.81
CA PHE A 203 -2.93 16.14 8.95
C PHE A 203 -1.72 17.05 9.14
N ASN A 204 -1.80 17.93 10.14
CA ASN A 204 -0.80 18.97 10.39
C ASN A 204 0.28 18.58 11.41
N GLY A 205 0.31 17.33 11.86
CA GLY A 205 1.29 16.81 12.83
C GLY A 205 1.07 17.26 14.27
N LYS A 206 -0.02 17.98 14.57
CA LYS A 206 -0.33 18.43 15.95
C LYS A 206 -1.02 17.32 16.74
N LEU A 207 -0.70 17.29 18.03
CA LEU A 207 -1.38 16.43 19.00
C LEU A 207 -2.85 16.85 19.15
N ASN A 208 -3.72 15.85 19.21
CA ASN A 208 -5.14 16.01 19.49
C ASN A 208 -5.52 15.13 20.70
N SER A 209 -6.43 15.64 21.52
CA SER A 209 -7.01 14.85 22.60
C SER A 209 -7.94 13.79 22.03
N PHE A 210 -7.74 12.54 22.45
CA PHE A 210 -8.54 11.38 22.09
C PHE A 210 -9.02 10.64 23.33
N LYS A 211 -10.17 9.98 23.19
CA LYS A 211 -10.68 9.02 24.15
C LYS A 211 -10.81 7.66 23.47
N PHE A 212 -10.32 6.63 24.15
CA PHE A 212 -10.39 5.25 23.70
C PHE A 212 -11.21 4.43 24.67
N LEU A 213 -12.07 3.57 24.17
CA LEU A 213 -12.83 2.62 24.97
C LEU A 213 -12.36 1.21 24.65
N LEU A 214 -11.91 0.50 25.68
CA LEU A 214 -11.46 -0.88 25.60
C LEU A 214 -12.52 -1.77 26.23
N LYS A 215 -12.93 -2.80 25.49
CA LYS A 215 -13.77 -3.90 25.97
C LYS A 215 -12.88 -5.09 26.29
N THR A 216 -12.86 -5.53 27.54
CA THR A 216 -11.96 -6.58 28.01
C THR A 216 -12.72 -7.64 28.81
N PRO A 217 -12.29 -8.92 28.82
CA PRO A 217 -12.79 -9.88 29.79
C PRO A 217 -12.52 -9.42 31.22
N LYS A 218 -13.43 -9.76 32.15
CA LYS A 218 -13.19 -9.62 33.59
C LYS A 218 -11.93 -10.37 33.97
N ASP A 219 -11.14 -9.74 34.84
CA ASP A 219 -9.91 -10.33 35.39
C ASP A 219 -8.90 -10.78 34.32
N SER A 220 -8.92 -10.17 33.13
CA SER A 220 -7.91 -10.44 32.10
C SER A 220 -6.53 -10.06 32.62
N ILE A 221 -5.69 -11.08 32.79
CA ILE A 221 -4.30 -10.93 33.26
C ILE A 221 -3.52 -10.05 32.29
N GLU A 222 -3.69 -10.26 30.99
CA GLU A 222 -3.00 -9.47 29.96
C GLU A 222 -3.42 -8.00 30.00
N PHE A 223 -4.72 -7.70 30.15
CA PHE A 223 -5.19 -6.32 30.23
C PHE A 223 -4.76 -5.63 31.53
N SER A 224 -4.87 -6.31 32.68
CA SER A 224 -4.39 -5.78 33.96
C SER A 224 -2.91 -5.43 33.87
N PHE A 225 -2.12 -6.31 33.28
CA PHE A 225 -0.71 -6.08 33.04
C PHE A 225 -0.45 -4.88 32.12
N ILE A 226 -1.20 -4.72 31.02
CA ILE A 226 -1.10 -3.52 30.16
C ILE A 226 -1.42 -2.26 30.96
N LYS A 227 -2.52 -2.28 31.72
CA LYS A 227 -3.01 -1.14 32.50
C LYS A 227 -2.00 -0.68 33.54
N GLU A 228 -1.41 -1.60 34.31
CA GLU A 228 -0.37 -1.31 35.32
C GLU A 228 0.90 -0.68 34.72
N ASN A 229 1.09 -0.90 33.41
CA ASN A 229 2.26 -0.47 32.67
C ASN A 229 2.03 0.81 31.84
N LEU A 230 0.80 1.35 31.83
CA LEU A 230 0.51 2.63 31.22
C LEU A 230 1.16 3.75 32.03
N ASN A 231 1.77 4.73 31.34
CA ASN A 231 2.24 5.93 32.02
C ASN A 231 1.02 6.78 32.43
N GLU A 232 0.66 6.76 33.71
CA GLU A 232 -0.51 7.46 34.25
C GLU A 232 -0.40 8.99 34.10
N GLU A 233 0.80 9.56 33.94
CA GLU A 233 0.98 10.99 33.64
C GLU A 233 0.46 11.36 32.25
N HIS A 234 0.48 10.42 31.30
CA HIS A 234 0.11 10.65 29.90
C HIS A 234 -1.18 9.95 29.47
N VAL A 235 -1.60 8.89 30.16
CA VAL A 235 -2.78 8.10 29.84
C VAL A 235 -3.65 7.93 31.07
N LYS A 236 -4.75 8.69 31.12
CA LYS A 236 -5.73 8.59 32.21
C LYS A 236 -6.69 7.45 31.95
N THR A 237 -6.81 6.51 32.89
CA THR A 237 -7.66 5.32 32.77
C THR A 237 -8.83 5.39 33.75
N ARG A 238 -10.05 5.12 33.27
CA ARG A 238 -11.26 5.04 34.11
C ARG A 238 -12.13 3.86 33.70
N LYS A 239 -12.57 3.06 34.68
CA LYS A 239 -13.62 2.06 34.47
C LYS A 239 -14.97 2.77 34.27
N VAL A 240 -15.73 2.37 33.25
CA VAL A 240 -17.01 2.99 32.90
C VAL A 240 -18.08 1.93 32.74
N GLU A 241 -19.33 2.30 33.05
CA GLU A 241 -20.47 1.43 32.77
C GLU A 241 -21.06 1.75 31.40
N TYR A 242 -21.57 0.73 30.71
CA TYR A 242 -22.21 0.92 29.40
C TYR A 242 -23.32 1.98 29.43
N ASN A 243 -24.11 2.02 30.50
CA ASN A 243 -25.18 3.00 30.68
C ASN A 243 -24.69 4.46 30.67
N GLN A 244 -23.46 4.72 31.13
CA GLN A 244 -22.87 6.05 31.17
C GLN A 244 -22.40 6.54 29.79
N ILE A 245 -22.10 5.61 28.88
CA ILE A 245 -21.47 5.91 27.59
C ILE A 245 -22.32 5.55 26.37
N LYS A 246 -23.46 4.88 26.53
CA LYS A 246 -24.31 4.41 25.43
C LYS A 246 -24.71 5.51 24.43
N ASN A 247 -24.90 6.74 24.92
CA ASN A 247 -25.27 7.89 24.07
C ASN A 247 -24.10 8.39 23.20
N ASN A 248 -22.88 7.99 23.54
CA ASN A 248 -21.68 8.35 22.80
C ASN A 248 -21.45 7.44 21.60
N PHE A 249 -22.36 6.53 21.22
CA PHE A 249 -22.18 5.66 20.05
C PHE A 249 -23.03 6.10 18.85
N LEU A 250 -22.48 5.93 17.63
CA LEU A 250 -23.21 6.18 16.37
C LEU A 250 -24.33 5.15 16.16
N ASN A 251 -24.01 3.89 16.42
CA ASN A 251 -24.93 2.76 16.32
C ASN A 251 -24.89 2.02 17.67
N LYS A 252 -26.04 1.65 18.24
CA LYS A 252 -26.18 0.89 19.51
C LYS A 252 -25.68 -0.58 19.39
N LYS A 253 -24.51 -0.80 18.77
CA LYS A 253 -23.99 -2.13 18.38
C LYS A 253 -23.04 -2.75 19.40
N ILE A 254 -22.67 -2.05 20.47
CA ILE A 254 -21.89 -2.69 21.55
C ILE A 254 -22.84 -3.51 22.42
N SER A 255 -22.65 -4.82 22.39
CA SER A 255 -23.14 -5.74 23.43
C SER A 255 -22.00 -6.00 24.41
N VAL A 256 -22.21 -5.70 25.69
CA VAL A 256 -21.31 -6.09 26.78
C VAL A 256 -21.88 -7.35 27.41
N LYS A 257 -21.17 -8.47 27.29
CA LYS A 257 -21.60 -9.77 27.84
C LYS A 257 -21.36 -9.83 29.35
N LYS A 258 -22.08 -10.74 30.03
CA LYS A 258 -21.81 -11.08 31.43
C LYS A 258 -20.39 -11.66 31.52
N GLY A 259 -19.47 -10.94 32.16
CA GLY A 259 -18.05 -11.29 32.18
C GLY A 259 -17.13 -10.35 31.41
N GLU A 260 -17.63 -9.26 30.82
CA GLU A 260 -16.83 -8.21 30.18
C GLU A 260 -16.84 -6.90 30.99
N GLU A 261 -15.78 -6.11 30.86
CA GLU A 261 -15.62 -4.78 31.46
C GLU A 261 -15.24 -3.74 30.41
N LEU A 262 -15.50 -2.47 30.74
CA LEU A 262 -15.20 -1.33 29.88
C LEU A 262 -14.27 -0.35 30.58
N TYR A 263 -13.20 0.04 29.87
CA TYR A 263 -12.22 1.02 30.33
C TYR A 263 -12.10 2.15 29.32
N GLU A 264 -12.30 3.39 29.77
CA GLU A 264 -12.05 4.61 28.98
C GLU A 264 -10.62 5.11 29.28
N LEU A 265 -9.79 5.23 28.25
CA LEU A 265 -8.48 5.86 28.26
C LEU A 265 -8.60 7.26 27.66
N SER A 266 -7.92 8.26 28.24
CA SER A 266 -7.81 9.61 27.67
C SER A 266 -6.34 9.99 27.53
N THR A 267 -5.94 10.43 26.33
CA THR A 267 -4.56 10.83 26.02
C THR A 267 -4.53 11.81 24.86
N GLU A 268 -3.36 12.39 24.58
CA GLU A 268 -3.09 13.19 23.40
C GLU A 268 -2.21 12.40 22.43
N SER A 269 -2.60 12.36 21.16
CA SER A 269 -1.84 11.67 20.10
C SER A 269 -1.96 12.44 18.80
N ILE A 270 -1.01 12.25 17.88
CA ILE A 270 -1.14 12.70 16.49
C ILE A 270 -2.22 11.89 15.79
N ASP A 271 -2.20 10.57 16.01
CA ASP A 271 -3.02 9.59 15.31
C ASP A 271 -3.66 8.59 16.28
N PRO A 272 -4.98 8.38 16.22
CA PRO A 272 -5.66 7.48 17.16
C PRO A 272 -5.30 6.02 16.93
N HIS A 273 -5.17 5.58 15.67
CA HIS A 273 -4.87 4.17 15.36
C HIS A 273 -3.40 3.83 15.63
N ASN A 274 -2.47 4.76 15.40
CA ASN A 274 -1.07 4.60 15.77
C ASN A 274 -0.92 4.47 17.30
N PHE A 275 -1.67 5.26 18.08
CA PHE A 275 -1.71 5.07 19.54
C PHE A 275 -2.19 3.66 19.92
N VAL A 276 -3.29 3.19 19.32
CA VAL A 276 -3.82 1.84 19.57
C VAL A 276 -2.81 0.76 19.18
N ARG A 277 -2.07 0.95 18.08
CA ARG A 277 -0.99 0.06 17.66
C ARG A 277 0.17 0.04 18.65
N ILE A 278 0.63 1.21 19.11
CA ILE A 278 1.69 1.31 20.12
C ILE A 278 1.26 0.63 21.42
N LEU A 279 0.00 0.83 21.82
CA LEU A 279 -0.57 0.17 23.00
C LEU A 279 -0.55 -1.37 22.86
N TYR A 280 -0.96 -1.88 21.69
CA TYR A 280 -0.88 -3.31 21.39
C TYR A 280 0.55 -3.83 21.46
N ASP A 281 1.47 -3.17 20.75
CA ASP A 281 2.85 -3.64 20.57
C ASP A 281 3.62 -3.60 21.90
N GLN A 282 3.54 -2.49 22.64
CA GLN A 282 4.14 -2.39 23.97
C GLN A 282 3.50 -3.36 24.96
N GLY A 283 2.17 -3.52 24.91
CA GLY A 283 1.46 -4.49 25.74
C GLY A 283 1.94 -5.92 25.50
N LEU A 284 2.04 -6.31 24.22
CA LEU A 284 2.53 -7.63 23.83
C LEU A 284 3.97 -7.85 24.26
N LYS A 285 4.87 -6.90 23.96
CA LYS A 285 6.30 -6.99 24.30
C LYS A 285 6.51 -7.09 25.81
N ARG A 286 5.86 -6.22 26.60
CA ARG A 286 6.00 -6.25 28.06
C ARG A 286 5.40 -7.54 28.64
N TYR A 287 4.27 -8.02 28.13
CA TYR A 287 3.66 -9.26 28.62
C TYR A 287 4.57 -10.47 28.37
N VAL A 288 5.04 -10.64 27.12
CA VAL A 288 5.94 -11.73 26.73
C VAL A 288 7.30 -11.66 27.43
N ALA A 289 7.78 -10.47 27.77
CA ALA A 289 9.02 -10.32 28.53
C ALA A 289 8.89 -10.78 30.01
N ASN A 290 7.68 -10.75 30.57
CA ASN A 290 7.44 -11.04 31.99
C ASN A 290 6.72 -12.36 32.25
N LYS A 291 6.10 -12.96 31.24
CA LYS A 291 5.31 -14.20 31.34
C LYS A 291 5.62 -15.10 30.15
N ASP A 292 5.66 -16.40 30.39
CA ASP A 292 5.81 -17.40 29.33
C ASP A 292 4.68 -17.30 28.30
N ARG A 293 5.03 -17.54 27.04
CA ARG A 293 4.19 -17.35 25.84
C ARG A 293 2.98 -18.30 25.74
N LEU A 294 2.67 -19.07 26.78
CA LEU A 294 1.74 -20.21 26.70
C LEU A 294 0.35 -19.82 26.19
N THR A 295 -0.15 -18.60 26.45
CA THR A 295 -1.32 -18.05 25.75
C THR A 295 -1.20 -16.55 25.48
N LEU A 296 -1.66 -16.10 24.31
CA LEU A 296 -1.74 -14.68 23.91
C LEU A 296 -3.17 -14.32 23.51
N ASN A 297 -4.17 -14.99 24.09
CA ASN A 297 -5.55 -14.98 23.60
C ASN A 297 -6.19 -13.59 23.65
N TYR A 298 -5.85 -12.77 24.65
CA TYR A 298 -6.28 -11.37 24.72
C TYR A 298 -5.90 -10.55 23.48
N PHE A 299 -4.71 -10.80 22.91
CA PHE A 299 -4.21 -10.06 21.76
C PHE A 299 -4.89 -10.45 20.44
N THR A 300 -5.55 -11.62 20.36
CA THR A 300 -6.21 -12.04 19.12
C THR A 300 -7.40 -11.13 18.74
N PRO A 301 -8.39 -10.85 19.62
CA PRO A 301 -9.50 -9.96 19.30
C PRO A 301 -9.24 -8.49 19.68
N PHE A 302 -8.00 -8.10 19.99
CA PHE A 302 -7.68 -6.79 20.57
C PHE A 302 -8.29 -5.62 19.77
N PHE A 303 -7.99 -5.52 18.47
CA PHE A 303 -8.45 -4.40 17.64
C PHE A 303 -9.97 -4.37 17.45
N ASN A 304 -10.63 -5.52 17.51
CA ASN A 304 -12.09 -5.64 17.42
C ASN A 304 -12.80 -5.14 18.69
N ASN A 305 -12.06 -5.01 19.79
CA ASN A 305 -12.56 -4.62 21.09
C ASN A 305 -12.21 -3.17 21.48
N ILE A 306 -11.70 -2.38 20.53
CA ILE A 306 -11.30 -0.98 20.76
C ILE A 306 -12.15 -0.01 19.95
N TYR A 307 -12.54 1.07 20.60
CA TYR A 307 -13.29 2.16 20.03
C TYR A 307 -12.59 3.49 20.35
N TRP A 308 -12.72 4.50 19.51
CA TRP A 308 -12.12 5.81 19.75
C TRP A 308 -13.06 6.96 19.37
N ARG A 309 -12.81 8.13 19.96
CA ARG A 309 -13.44 9.43 19.63
C ARG A 309 -12.51 10.59 19.98
N PHE A 310 -12.82 11.78 19.46
CA PHE A 310 -12.13 13.00 19.89
C PHE A 310 -12.49 13.37 21.34
N GLY A 311 -11.49 13.88 22.08
CA GLY A 311 -11.55 14.13 23.52
C GLY A 311 -11.98 15.54 23.95
N LYS A 312 -12.19 16.50 23.03
CA LYS A 312 -12.52 17.89 23.37
C LYS A 312 -13.72 18.00 24.33
N GLN A 313 -13.51 18.69 25.45
CA GLN A 313 -14.54 19.16 26.39
C GLN A 313 -15.10 20.50 25.89
N SER A 314 -16.13 20.51 25.05
CA SER A 314 -17.05 21.66 24.90
C SER A 314 -18.15 21.37 23.87
N SER A 315 -19.39 21.38 24.37
CA SER A 315 -20.63 21.83 23.70
C SER A 315 -21.09 21.29 22.34
N GLU A 316 -20.41 20.36 21.67
CA GLU A 316 -20.99 19.66 20.52
C GLU A 316 -21.00 18.14 20.73
N ASN A 317 -22.21 17.58 20.90
CA ASN A 317 -22.54 16.15 20.98
C ASN A 317 -22.15 15.31 19.73
N ASN A 318 -21.19 15.76 18.91
CA ASN A 318 -20.99 15.26 17.55
C ASN A 318 -19.87 14.23 17.38
N HIS A 319 -19.03 13.98 18.39
CA HIS A 319 -17.91 13.02 18.28
C HIS A 319 -18.18 11.73 19.05
N LYS A 320 -18.95 10.86 18.39
CA LYS A 320 -19.32 9.53 18.88
C LYS A 320 -18.19 8.51 18.70
N TYR A 321 -18.12 7.52 19.59
CA TYR A 321 -17.27 6.34 19.50
C TYR A 321 -17.49 5.61 18.18
N GLN A 322 -16.37 5.31 17.54
CA GLN A 322 -16.28 4.48 16.35
C GLN A 322 -15.36 3.31 16.65
N SER A 323 -15.64 2.15 16.05
CA SER A 323 -14.73 1.01 16.17
C SER A 323 -13.41 1.38 15.51
N SER A 324 -12.32 1.02 16.17
CA SER A 324 -10.97 1.28 15.67
C SER A 324 -10.59 0.43 14.46
N LYS A 325 -11.46 -0.52 14.03
CA LYS A 325 -11.32 -1.44 12.88
C LYS A 325 -9.99 -1.28 12.14
N VAL A 326 -8.94 -1.86 12.70
CA VAL A 326 -7.59 -1.78 12.13
C VAL A 326 -7.48 -2.85 11.04
N VAL A 327 -8.32 -2.74 10.00
CA VAL A 327 -8.42 -3.72 8.90
C VAL A 327 -7.19 -3.64 7.98
N LEU A 328 -6.47 -2.52 8.03
CA LEU A 328 -5.40 -2.21 7.09
C LEU A 328 -4.00 -2.46 7.66
N ASP A 329 -3.88 -2.81 8.95
CA ASP A 329 -2.59 -3.02 9.61
C ASP A 329 -2.32 -4.52 9.78
N PRO A 330 -1.22 -5.06 9.24
CA PRO A 330 -0.89 -6.47 9.38
C PRO A 330 -0.69 -6.93 10.82
N ILE A 331 -0.55 -6.04 11.80
CA ILE A 331 -0.54 -6.49 13.20
C ILE A 331 -1.89 -7.10 13.65
N ASN A 332 -2.99 -6.78 12.95
CA ASN A 332 -4.31 -7.36 13.18
C ASN A 332 -4.46 -8.70 12.43
N VAL A 333 -3.86 -9.76 12.99
CA VAL A 333 -3.78 -11.10 12.36
C VAL A 333 -5.11 -11.60 11.76
N PRO A 334 -6.27 -11.53 12.46
CA PRO A 334 -7.52 -12.08 11.92
C PRO A 334 -8.09 -11.34 10.71
N GLU A 335 -7.69 -10.09 10.49
CA GLU A 335 -8.22 -9.22 9.43
C GLU A 335 -7.17 -8.95 8.35
N ARG A 336 -6.07 -9.73 8.30
CA ARG A 336 -5.02 -9.58 7.27
C ARG A 336 -5.64 -9.81 5.88
N PRO A 337 -5.62 -8.83 4.98
CA PRO A 337 -6.22 -8.96 3.67
C PRO A 337 -5.28 -9.65 2.67
N ASN A 338 -5.85 -10.21 1.60
CA ASN A 338 -5.16 -10.61 0.37
C ASN A 338 -4.00 -11.60 0.56
N THR A 339 -4.18 -12.58 1.43
CA THR A 339 -3.19 -13.63 1.71
C THR A 339 -2.98 -14.58 0.51
N LEU A 340 -1.98 -15.46 0.58
CA LEU A 340 -1.78 -16.56 -0.36
C LEU A 340 -3.02 -17.45 -0.47
N TYR A 341 -3.73 -17.70 0.63
CA TYR A 341 -4.96 -18.49 0.58
C TYR A 341 -6.06 -17.76 -0.22
N ASP A 342 -6.23 -16.45 -0.01
CA ASP A 342 -7.16 -15.63 -0.81
C ASP A 342 -6.77 -15.65 -2.29
N THR A 343 -5.46 -15.61 -2.55
CA THR A 343 -4.88 -15.69 -3.90
C THR A 343 -5.22 -17.00 -4.58
N LEU A 344 -4.94 -18.13 -3.94
CA LEU A 344 -5.23 -19.46 -4.47
C LEU A 344 -6.73 -19.68 -4.63
N THR A 345 -7.56 -19.22 -3.69
CA THR A 345 -9.02 -19.32 -3.77
C THR A 345 -9.60 -18.60 -4.98
N ARG A 346 -9.04 -17.44 -5.33
CA ARG A 346 -9.47 -16.70 -6.53
C ARG A 346 -9.07 -17.43 -7.81
N LEU A 347 -7.86 -17.99 -7.85
CA LEU A 347 -7.36 -18.72 -9.02
C LEU A 347 -8.03 -20.09 -9.19
N ALA A 348 -8.37 -20.77 -8.10
CA ALA A 348 -8.85 -22.15 -8.12
C ALA A 348 -10.08 -22.34 -9.02
N LYS A 349 -10.98 -21.36 -9.05
CA LYS A 349 -12.16 -21.31 -9.92
C LYS A 349 -11.84 -21.24 -11.40
N ASP A 350 -10.73 -20.59 -11.74
CA ASP A 350 -10.38 -20.27 -13.12
C ASP A 350 -9.41 -21.29 -13.72
N PHE A 351 -8.74 -22.05 -12.87
CA PHE A 351 -7.74 -23.07 -13.21
C PHE A 351 -8.18 -24.49 -12.76
N ASP A 352 -9.45 -24.66 -12.38
CA ASP A 352 -10.09 -25.94 -12.05
C ASP A 352 -9.36 -26.78 -10.97
N PHE A 353 -8.89 -26.13 -9.89
CA PHE A 353 -8.21 -26.80 -8.77
C PHE A 353 -8.85 -26.58 -7.39
N GLU A 354 -10.15 -26.22 -7.33
CA GLU A 354 -10.87 -25.94 -6.07
C GLU A 354 -10.75 -27.07 -5.04
N ASP A 355 -10.82 -28.33 -5.48
CA ASP A 355 -10.69 -29.50 -4.61
C ASP A 355 -9.31 -29.60 -3.96
N ALA A 356 -8.26 -29.09 -4.62
CA ALA A 356 -6.90 -29.15 -4.08
C ALA A 356 -6.69 -28.21 -2.89
N ILE A 357 -7.50 -27.15 -2.76
CA ILE A 357 -7.33 -26.12 -1.72
C ILE A 357 -8.38 -26.18 -0.60
N SER A 358 -9.31 -27.15 -0.66
CA SER A 358 -10.42 -27.27 0.30
C SER A 358 -9.94 -27.43 1.75
N ASP A 359 -8.83 -28.16 1.94
CA ASP A 359 -8.25 -28.47 3.25
C ASP A 359 -7.08 -27.55 3.62
N GLY A 360 -6.84 -26.47 2.86
CA GLY A 360 -5.80 -25.48 3.11
C GLY A 360 -4.86 -25.26 1.92
N ILE A 361 -3.67 -24.71 2.19
CA ILE A 361 -2.66 -24.44 1.15
C ILE A 361 -1.99 -25.77 0.76
N PRO A 362 -2.04 -26.19 -0.52
CA PRO A 362 -1.35 -27.38 -0.99
C PRO A 362 0.15 -27.24 -0.73
N SER A 363 0.77 -28.30 -0.21
CA SER A 363 2.23 -28.35 -0.08
C SER A 363 2.74 -29.72 -0.47
N PHE A 364 3.80 -29.72 -1.27
CA PHE A 364 4.58 -30.89 -1.63
C PHE A 364 6.00 -30.73 -1.06
N GLN A 365 6.82 -31.78 -1.17
CA GLN A 365 8.06 -31.86 -0.40
C GLN A 365 9.00 -30.65 -0.58
N SER A 366 9.13 -30.09 -1.79
CA SER A 366 9.95 -28.89 -2.05
C SER A 366 9.30 -27.57 -1.61
N LEU A 367 7.98 -27.50 -1.41
CA LEU A 367 7.28 -26.31 -0.91
C LEU A 367 6.85 -26.38 0.57
N LEU A 368 6.97 -27.54 1.21
CA LEU A 368 6.52 -27.74 2.59
C LEU A 368 7.16 -26.73 3.54
N GLN A 369 8.49 -26.54 3.47
CA GLN A 369 9.19 -25.59 4.32
C GLN A 369 8.81 -24.12 4.01
N PRO A 370 8.85 -23.64 2.75
CA PRO A 370 8.35 -22.31 2.40
C PRO A 370 6.92 -22.04 2.92
N VAL A 371 5.97 -22.95 2.66
CA VAL A 371 4.57 -22.81 3.09
C VAL A 371 4.46 -22.81 4.61
N TYR A 372 5.24 -23.64 5.31
CA TYR A 372 5.29 -23.66 6.77
C TYR A 372 5.73 -22.31 7.34
N PHE A 373 6.86 -21.75 6.89
CA PHE A 373 7.36 -20.47 7.37
C PHE A 373 6.43 -19.30 7.00
N TYR A 374 5.80 -19.35 5.84
CA TYR A 374 4.77 -18.40 5.43
C TYR A 374 3.59 -18.40 6.41
N ASN A 375 3.03 -19.57 6.72
CA ASN A 375 1.91 -19.70 7.65
C ASN A 375 2.27 -19.26 9.08
N LEU A 376 3.48 -19.56 9.55
CA LEU A 376 3.98 -19.02 10.82
C LEU A 376 4.07 -17.50 10.80
N ALA A 377 4.49 -16.92 9.68
CA ALA A 377 4.54 -15.47 9.53
C ALA A 377 3.14 -14.86 9.58
N LEU A 378 2.16 -15.48 8.91
CA LEU A 378 0.76 -15.06 8.92
C LEU A 378 0.13 -15.15 10.32
N GLY A 379 0.49 -16.14 11.12
CA GLY A 379 0.02 -16.27 12.51
C GLY A 379 0.75 -15.37 13.52
N SER A 380 1.86 -14.73 13.12
CA SER A 380 2.68 -13.95 14.05
C SER A 380 1.99 -12.64 14.48
N LYS A 381 1.81 -12.50 15.79
CA LYS A 381 1.29 -11.29 16.46
C LYS A 381 2.28 -10.13 16.50
N SER A 382 3.57 -10.40 16.27
CA SER A 382 4.62 -9.38 16.09
C SER A 382 4.92 -9.22 14.61
N ILE A 383 4.95 -7.97 14.15
CA ILE A 383 5.25 -7.63 12.77
C ILE A 383 6.72 -7.93 12.43
N GLU A 384 7.63 -7.79 13.39
CA GLU A 384 9.06 -8.02 13.23
C GLU A 384 9.37 -9.50 13.02
N ASN A 385 8.75 -10.36 13.83
CA ASN A 385 8.82 -11.81 13.64
C ASN A 385 8.21 -12.21 12.30
N SER A 386 7.08 -11.59 11.94
CA SER A 386 6.41 -11.86 10.67
C SER A 386 7.29 -11.48 9.46
N ILE A 387 7.93 -10.30 9.48
CA ILE A 387 8.89 -9.87 8.44
C ILE A 387 10.05 -10.87 8.33
N SER A 388 10.59 -11.31 9.47
CA SER A 388 11.72 -12.24 9.48
C SER A 388 11.34 -13.60 8.87
N LEU A 389 10.16 -14.13 9.22
CA LEU A 389 9.65 -15.40 8.70
C LEU A 389 9.27 -15.32 7.20
N LEU A 390 8.67 -14.20 6.76
CA LEU A 390 8.43 -13.96 5.34
C LEU A 390 9.73 -13.84 4.55
N TRP A 391 10.74 -13.18 5.09
CA TRP A 391 12.06 -13.10 4.46
C TRP A 391 12.70 -14.48 4.33
N THR A 392 12.66 -15.30 5.39
CA THR A 392 13.12 -16.69 5.34
C THR A 392 12.37 -17.49 4.28
N THR A 393 11.05 -17.31 4.18
CA THR A 393 10.25 -17.94 3.12
C THR A 393 10.75 -17.52 1.73
N LEU A 394 11.01 -16.23 1.53
CA LEU A 394 11.52 -15.70 0.27
C LEU A 394 12.87 -16.31 -0.11
N GLU A 395 13.80 -16.42 0.84
CA GLU A 395 15.13 -17.03 0.62
C GLU A 395 15.04 -18.51 0.24
N MET A 396 14.05 -19.24 0.78
CA MET A 396 13.80 -20.65 0.45
C MET A 396 13.20 -20.85 -0.95
N LEU A 397 12.59 -19.81 -1.53
CA LEU A 397 12.02 -19.86 -2.87
C LEU A 397 13.03 -19.54 -3.97
N ILE A 398 14.25 -19.12 -3.62
CA ILE A 398 15.28 -18.77 -4.60
C ILE A 398 15.84 -20.05 -5.21
N PRO A 399 15.60 -20.31 -6.50
CA PRO A 399 15.97 -21.59 -7.12
C PRO A 399 17.45 -21.65 -7.48
N TYR A 400 18.07 -20.52 -7.84
CA TYR A 400 19.48 -20.44 -8.25
C TYR A 400 20.07 -19.08 -7.84
N ARG A 401 21.41 -19.03 -7.74
CA ARG A 401 22.16 -17.89 -7.19
C ARG A 401 23.25 -17.41 -8.16
N PRO A 402 22.93 -16.49 -9.09
CA PRO A 402 23.90 -15.98 -10.06
C PRO A 402 24.90 -14.95 -9.48
N TYR A 403 24.63 -14.39 -8.30
CA TYR A 403 25.46 -13.40 -7.62
C TYR A 403 26.06 -13.95 -6.32
N GLU A 404 27.14 -13.32 -5.86
CA GLU A 404 27.81 -13.71 -4.61
C GLU A 404 26.98 -13.39 -3.37
N TYR A 405 26.20 -12.30 -3.39
CA TYR A 405 25.45 -11.83 -2.22
C TYR A 405 23.98 -12.26 -2.26
N ASP A 406 23.48 -12.80 -1.14
CA ASP A 406 22.11 -13.28 -1.01
C ASP A 406 21.06 -12.23 -1.38
N ILE A 407 21.24 -10.98 -0.94
CA ILE A 407 20.32 -9.89 -1.28
C ILE A 407 20.27 -9.61 -2.79
N GLU A 408 21.39 -9.72 -3.50
CA GLU A 408 21.44 -9.50 -4.95
C GLU A 408 20.72 -10.62 -5.69
N ASN A 409 20.86 -11.86 -5.21
CA ASN A 409 20.10 -13.01 -5.71
C ASN A 409 18.59 -12.84 -5.49
N VAL A 410 18.17 -12.46 -4.28
CA VAL A 410 16.76 -12.16 -3.95
C VAL A 410 16.24 -11.06 -4.89
N GLN A 411 16.96 -9.95 -5.02
CA GLN A 411 16.56 -8.82 -5.85
C GLN A 411 16.40 -9.21 -7.31
N PHE A 412 17.42 -9.86 -7.88
CA PHE A 412 17.40 -10.31 -9.26
C PHE A 412 16.20 -11.21 -9.50
N PHE A 413 16.07 -12.26 -8.69
CA PHE A 413 15.02 -13.26 -8.85
C PHE A 413 13.62 -12.65 -8.74
N VAL A 414 13.33 -11.96 -7.64
CA VAL A 414 11.97 -11.44 -7.35
C VAL A 414 11.57 -10.36 -8.36
N SER A 415 12.49 -9.46 -8.70
CA SER A 415 12.20 -8.36 -9.63
C SER A 415 11.97 -8.87 -11.06
N LYS A 416 12.75 -9.84 -11.53
CA LYS A 416 12.56 -10.47 -12.85
C LYS A 416 11.31 -11.32 -12.93
N SER A 417 10.95 -12.04 -11.86
CA SER A 417 9.76 -12.88 -11.83
C SER A 417 8.46 -12.05 -11.85
N LEU A 418 8.40 -10.90 -11.17
CA LEU A 418 7.15 -10.17 -10.88
C LEU A 418 6.91 -8.87 -11.68
N SER A 419 7.90 -8.40 -12.44
CA SER A 419 7.83 -7.10 -13.13
C SER A 419 6.83 -7.08 -14.29
N ILE A 420 6.74 -8.16 -15.07
CA ILE A 420 5.82 -8.25 -16.22
C ILE A 420 4.36 -8.14 -15.82
N GLY A 421 3.98 -8.73 -14.68
CA GLY A 421 2.63 -8.59 -14.13
C GLY A 421 2.22 -7.15 -13.84
N SER A 422 3.12 -6.16 -13.88
CA SER A 422 2.76 -4.74 -13.70
C SER A 422 1.76 -4.23 -14.74
N VAL A 423 1.80 -4.77 -15.98
CA VAL A 423 0.83 -4.45 -17.04
C VAL A 423 -0.53 -5.04 -16.68
N GLY A 424 -0.58 -6.33 -16.37
CA GLY A 424 -1.81 -7.01 -15.94
C GLY A 424 -2.42 -6.43 -14.66
N ARG A 425 -1.59 -6.03 -13.67
CA ARG A 425 -2.04 -5.37 -12.43
C ARG A 425 -2.82 -4.08 -12.71
N GLU A 426 -2.40 -3.28 -13.68
CA GLU A 426 -3.10 -2.04 -14.02
C GLU A 426 -4.48 -2.32 -14.60
N LEU A 427 -4.55 -3.23 -15.58
CA LEU A 427 -5.80 -3.67 -16.19
C LEU A 427 -6.72 -4.28 -15.13
N LEU A 428 -6.23 -5.23 -14.33
CA LEU A 428 -7.04 -5.87 -13.30
C LEU A 428 -7.52 -4.87 -12.24
N SER A 429 -6.71 -3.87 -11.86
CA SER A 429 -7.18 -2.86 -10.90
C SER A 429 -8.32 -2.01 -11.47
N PHE A 430 -8.32 -1.75 -12.77
CA PHE A 430 -9.42 -1.07 -13.44
C PHE A 430 -10.67 -1.95 -13.44
N ILE A 431 -10.53 -3.21 -13.86
CA ILE A 431 -11.65 -4.17 -13.92
C ILE A 431 -12.29 -4.39 -12.54
N LEU A 432 -11.47 -4.64 -11.50
CA LEU A 432 -11.98 -4.85 -10.14
C LEU A 432 -12.73 -3.61 -9.63
N ARG A 433 -12.23 -2.41 -9.95
CA ARG A 433 -12.92 -1.17 -9.58
C ARG A 433 -14.23 -0.99 -10.35
N TYR A 434 -14.27 -1.35 -11.63
CA TYR A 434 -15.50 -1.35 -12.43
C TYR A 434 -16.55 -2.26 -11.78
N ILE A 435 -16.20 -3.52 -11.53
CA ILE A 435 -17.12 -4.52 -10.96
C ILE A 435 -17.61 -4.12 -9.59
N GLU A 436 -16.71 -3.69 -8.71
CA GLU A 436 -17.10 -3.27 -7.36
C GLU A 436 -17.99 -2.02 -7.39
N THR A 437 -17.73 -1.07 -8.31
CA THR A 437 -18.59 0.10 -8.52
C THR A 437 -19.97 -0.34 -9.00
N ASN A 438 -20.03 -1.28 -9.94
CA ASN A 438 -21.25 -1.84 -10.47
C ASN A 438 -22.07 -2.54 -9.35
N ASN A 439 -21.43 -3.44 -8.60
CA ASN A 439 -22.05 -4.19 -7.50
C ASN A 439 -22.61 -3.28 -6.40
N ILE A 440 -21.85 -2.25 -5.99
CA ILE A 440 -22.26 -1.30 -4.94
C ILE A 440 -23.44 -0.43 -5.38
N ASN A 441 -23.56 -0.16 -6.67
CA ASN A 441 -24.63 0.65 -7.28
C ASN A 441 -25.63 -0.24 -8.04
N ASN A 442 -26.01 -1.39 -7.47
CA ASN A 442 -27.11 -2.25 -7.94
C ASN A 442 -27.01 -2.71 -9.41
N ASN A 443 -25.80 -2.93 -9.90
CA ASN A 443 -25.50 -3.37 -11.27
C ASN A 443 -25.88 -2.36 -12.38
N GLU A 444 -26.00 -1.07 -12.06
CA GLU A 444 -26.41 -0.02 -13.00
C GLU A 444 -25.36 0.31 -14.10
N LEU A 445 -24.11 -0.15 -13.98
CA LEU A 445 -23.08 -0.02 -15.03
C LEU A 445 -23.07 -1.20 -16.02
N SER A 446 -23.94 -2.20 -15.87
CA SER A 446 -23.93 -3.38 -16.72
C SER A 446 -24.59 -3.06 -18.08
N SER A 447 -23.84 -3.14 -19.17
CA SER A 447 -24.39 -3.14 -20.53
C SER A 447 -24.49 -4.57 -21.07
N ASP A 448 -25.25 -4.78 -22.14
CA ASP A 448 -25.41 -6.09 -22.78
C ASP A 448 -24.08 -6.68 -23.29
N ASP A 449 -23.11 -5.82 -23.63
CA ASP A 449 -21.81 -6.20 -24.20
C ASP A 449 -20.77 -6.62 -23.13
N LEU A 450 -20.95 -6.24 -21.85
CA LEU A 450 -20.01 -6.52 -20.75
C LEU A 450 -20.76 -6.78 -19.42
N LYS A 451 -21.15 -8.04 -19.19
CA LYS A 451 -21.74 -8.47 -17.91
C LYS A 451 -20.67 -8.59 -16.82
N ALA A 452 -20.42 -7.48 -16.15
CA ALA A 452 -19.36 -7.31 -15.17
C ALA A 452 -19.80 -7.67 -13.74
N GLN A 453 -20.28 -8.90 -13.51
CA GLN A 453 -20.53 -9.39 -12.14
C GLN A 453 -19.30 -10.06 -11.52
N TYR A 454 -18.41 -10.64 -12.34
CA TYR A 454 -17.15 -11.24 -11.90
C TYR A 454 -16.06 -11.15 -12.98
N VAL A 455 -14.79 -11.17 -12.57
CA VAL A 455 -13.64 -11.34 -13.50
C VAL A 455 -13.26 -12.80 -13.52
N LYS A 456 -13.23 -13.40 -14.71
CA LYS A 456 -12.52 -14.66 -14.93
C LYS A 456 -11.04 -14.33 -15.17
N LEU A 457 -10.13 -14.80 -14.32
CA LEU A 457 -8.69 -14.55 -14.38
C LEU A 457 -7.98 -15.50 -15.35
N THR A 458 -8.48 -15.56 -16.59
CA THR A 458 -7.82 -16.26 -17.70
C THR A 458 -7.34 -15.24 -18.74
N PRO A 459 -6.27 -15.52 -19.50
CA PRO A 459 -5.71 -14.58 -20.47
C PRO A 459 -6.74 -14.13 -21.50
N PHE A 460 -7.54 -15.07 -22.02
CA PHE A 460 -8.63 -14.81 -22.95
C PHE A 460 -9.70 -13.87 -22.37
N SER A 461 -10.05 -14.05 -21.08
CA SER A 461 -11.07 -13.20 -20.44
C SER A 461 -10.55 -11.80 -20.16
N LEU A 462 -9.26 -11.65 -19.81
CA LEU A 462 -8.61 -10.35 -19.66
C LEU A 462 -8.43 -9.64 -21.00
N LYS A 463 -8.14 -10.39 -22.07
CA LYS A 463 -8.08 -9.87 -23.44
C LYS A 463 -9.38 -9.17 -23.83
N LYS A 464 -10.56 -9.73 -23.51
CA LYS A 464 -11.85 -9.05 -23.78
C LYS A 464 -11.95 -7.65 -23.18
N TRP A 465 -11.39 -7.44 -21.99
CA TRP A 465 -11.33 -6.12 -21.38
C TRP A 465 -10.34 -5.20 -22.09
N ALA A 466 -9.19 -5.73 -22.51
CA ALA A 466 -8.23 -5.00 -23.34
C ALA A 466 -8.84 -4.61 -24.69
N ASP A 467 -9.54 -5.52 -25.37
CA ASP A 467 -10.24 -5.28 -26.63
C ASP A 467 -11.30 -4.18 -26.49
N TRP A 468 -12.05 -4.18 -25.37
CA TRP A 468 -12.99 -3.11 -25.04
C TRP A 468 -12.30 -1.75 -24.83
N LEU A 469 -11.10 -1.74 -24.24
CA LEU A 469 -10.27 -0.53 -24.11
C LEU A 469 -9.60 -0.11 -25.42
N CYS A 470 -9.42 -1.01 -26.39
CA CYS A 470 -8.88 -0.71 -27.70
C CYS A 470 -9.90 -0.01 -28.62
N GLN A 471 -11.19 -0.04 -28.29
CA GLN A 471 -12.24 0.60 -29.08
C GLN A 471 -12.07 2.12 -29.14
N ASP A 472 -12.41 2.72 -30.28
CA ASP A 472 -12.47 4.16 -30.43
C ASP A 472 -13.86 4.69 -30.09
N TYR A 473 -13.99 5.27 -28.91
CA TYR A 473 -15.21 5.94 -28.46
C TYR A 473 -15.24 7.37 -28.99
N SER A 474 -16.33 7.74 -29.68
CA SER A 474 -16.58 9.12 -30.10
C SER A 474 -17.61 9.77 -29.18
N GLU A 475 -17.47 11.07 -28.93
CA GLU A 475 -18.27 11.88 -27.99
C GLU A 475 -19.79 11.84 -28.22
N ASN A 476 -20.26 11.31 -29.36
CA ASN A 476 -21.68 11.20 -29.70
C ASN A 476 -22.17 9.75 -29.89
N SER A 477 -21.32 8.75 -29.60
CA SER A 477 -21.75 7.35 -29.70
C SER A 477 -22.62 7.00 -28.49
N LYS A 478 -23.81 6.44 -28.72
CA LYS A 478 -24.67 5.89 -27.64
C LYS A 478 -24.01 4.75 -26.84
N LYS A 479 -22.78 4.36 -27.18
CA LYS A 479 -22.00 3.28 -26.58
C LYS A 479 -20.80 3.80 -25.77
N ASP A 480 -20.56 5.12 -25.71
CA ASP A 480 -19.47 5.69 -24.92
C ASP A 480 -19.76 5.53 -23.41
N PRO A 481 -18.92 4.80 -22.65
CA PRO A 481 -19.14 4.58 -21.23
C PRO A 481 -18.77 5.79 -20.37
N TYR A 482 -18.23 6.89 -20.94
CA TYR A 482 -17.72 8.03 -20.19
C TYR A 482 -18.73 8.60 -19.18
N ASP A 483 -19.92 8.97 -19.65
CA ASP A 483 -20.94 9.62 -18.79
C ASP A 483 -21.45 8.67 -17.71
N ASP A 484 -21.65 7.40 -18.05
CA ASP A 484 -22.05 6.38 -17.09
C ASP A 484 -21.00 6.23 -16.00
N LEU A 485 -19.73 6.00 -16.37
CA LEU A 485 -18.64 5.84 -15.40
C LEU A 485 -18.49 7.08 -14.53
N LYS A 486 -18.55 8.29 -15.12
CA LYS A 486 -18.44 9.57 -14.42
C LYS A 486 -19.54 9.73 -13.37
N ASN A 487 -20.76 9.32 -13.68
CA ASN A 487 -21.90 9.39 -12.78
C ASN A 487 -21.75 8.56 -11.51
N TYR A 488 -20.91 7.51 -11.53
CA TYR A 488 -20.70 6.63 -10.37
C TYR A 488 -19.34 6.83 -9.69
N SER A 489 -18.26 7.08 -10.43
CA SER A 489 -16.93 7.34 -9.85
C SER A 489 -16.03 8.13 -10.79
N ASN A 490 -15.55 9.28 -10.31
CA ASN A 490 -14.64 10.15 -11.07
C ASN A 490 -13.27 9.50 -11.25
N LEU A 491 -12.79 8.74 -10.26
CA LEU A 491 -11.56 7.96 -10.35
C LEU A 491 -11.68 6.83 -11.38
N LEU A 492 -12.81 6.12 -11.42
CA LEU A 492 -13.03 5.05 -12.41
C LEU A 492 -13.09 5.64 -13.83
N CYS A 493 -13.86 6.71 -14.03
CA CYS A 493 -13.96 7.40 -15.32
C CYS A 493 -12.58 7.89 -15.80
N LYS A 494 -11.79 8.52 -14.92
CA LYS A 494 -10.44 8.95 -15.28
C LYS A 494 -9.55 7.77 -15.70
N LYS A 495 -9.56 6.67 -14.94
CA LYS A 495 -8.80 5.46 -15.28
C LYS A 495 -9.23 4.88 -16.63
N PHE A 496 -10.53 4.88 -16.92
CA PHE A 496 -11.04 4.45 -18.22
C PHE A 496 -10.47 5.34 -19.33
N CYS A 497 -10.56 6.66 -19.22
CA CYS A 497 -9.99 7.57 -20.22
C CYS A 497 -8.49 7.35 -20.44
N GLU A 498 -7.72 7.22 -19.34
CA GLU A 498 -6.28 6.97 -19.42
C GLU A 498 -5.96 5.65 -20.12
N LEU A 499 -6.64 4.56 -19.75
CA LEU A 499 -6.41 3.24 -20.35
C LEU A 499 -6.94 3.15 -21.78
N ASN A 500 -8.12 3.70 -22.07
CA ASN A 500 -8.64 3.71 -23.43
C ASN A 500 -7.71 4.47 -24.37
N ASN A 501 -7.25 5.66 -23.99
CA ASN A 501 -6.28 6.42 -24.79
C ASN A 501 -4.96 5.68 -25.00
N LEU A 502 -4.53 4.90 -24.00
CA LEU A 502 -3.33 4.08 -24.09
C LEU A 502 -3.50 2.90 -25.04
N TYR A 503 -4.54 2.08 -24.84
CA TYR A 503 -4.79 0.85 -25.58
C TYR A 503 -5.22 1.12 -27.03
N SER A 504 -6.07 2.13 -27.26
CA SER A 504 -6.42 2.61 -28.61
C SER A 504 -5.25 3.30 -29.34
N GLY A 505 -4.14 3.56 -28.65
CA GLY A 505 -2.93 4.15 -29.25
C GLY A 505 -3.05 5.64 -29.57
N LYS A 506 -3.89 6.38 -28.81
CA LYS A 506 -4.03 7.85 -28.89
C LYS A 506 -2.89 8.59 -28.20
N THR A 507 -2.38 8.07 -27.08
CA THR A 507 -1.40 8.79 -26.24
C THR A 507 -0.01 8.17 -26.15
N ASP A 508 0.12 6.85 -26.28
CA ASP A 508 1.39 6.16 -26.09
C ASP A 508 1.48 4.89 -26.95
N THR A 509 2.65 4.28 -26.97
CA THR A 509 3.02 3.10 -27.76
C THR A 509 3.37 1.94 -26.83
N VAL A 510 3.79 0.82 -27.41
CA VAL A 510 4.37 -0.33 -26.68
C VAL A 510 5.51 0.09 -25.74
N SER A 511 6.20 1.20 -26.02
CA SER A 511 7.21 1.79 -25.12
C SER A 511 6.68 2.07 -23.70
N TYR A 512 5.37 2.34 -23.54
CA TYR A 512 4.73 2.48 -22.23
C TYR A 512 4.81 1.19 -21.40
N TRP A 513 4.44 0.04 -21.98
CA TRP A 513 4.48 -1.24 -21.26
C TRP A 513 5.90 -1.59 -20.84
N LEU A 514 6.88 -1.42 -21.73
CA LEU A 514 8.28 -1.67 -21.39
C LEU A 514 8.75 -0.78 -20.23
N ARG A 515 8.44 0.52 -20.28
CA ARG A 515 8.75 1.47 -19.21
C ARG A 515 8.06 1.11 -17.90
N LYS A 516 6.83 0.60 -17.95
CA LYS A 516 6.08 0.13 -16.78
C LYS A 516 6.76 -1.09 -16.15
N ILE A 517 7.18 -2.06 -16.97
CA ILE A 517 7.91 -3.25 -16.53
C ILE A 517 9.25 -2.85 -15.88
N LYS A 518 10.04 -1.99 -16.54
CA LYS A 518 11.32 -1.48 -16.02
C LYS A 518 11.15 -0.71 -14.71
N SER A 519 10.13 0.16 -14.63
CA SER A 519 9.77 0.87 -13.39
C SER A 519 9.40 -0.10 -12.27
N SER A 520 8.62 -1.15 -12.57
CA SER A 520 8.26 -2.18 -11.60
C SER A 520 9.46 -2.97 -11.12
N GLU A 521 10.36 -3.38 -12.01
CA GLU A 521 11.59 -4.11 -11.69
C GLU A 521 12.46 -3.30 -10.69
N LEU A 522 12.72 -2.02 -11.03
CA LEU A 522 13.48 -1.12 -10.18
C LEU A 522 12.79 -0.86 -8.83
N SER A 523 11.49 -0.61 -8.84
CA SER A 523 10.72 -0.39 -7.61
C SER A 523 10.77 -1.59 -6.68
N ILE A 524 10.70 -2.82 -7.21
CA ILE A 524 10.80 -4.06 -6.41
C ILE A 524 12.20 -4.16 -5.81
N LYS A 525 13.25 -3.94 -6.62
CA LYS A 525 14.65 -4.00 -6.18
C LYS A 525 14.92 -3.05 -5.00
N TYR A 526 14.56 -1.77 -5.13
CA TYR A 526 14.78 -0.79 -4.06
C TYR A 526 13.93 -1.07 -2.82
N GLN A 527 12.72 -1.59 -2.99
CA GLN A 527 11.88 -1.99 -1.86
C GLN A 527 12.46 -3.20 -1.11
N LEU A 528 13.03 -4.19 -1.82
CA LEU A 528 13.70 -5.34 -1.22
C LEU A 528 14.96 -4.93 -0.43
N ASP A 529 15.73 -3.97 -0.94
CA ASP A 529 16.85 -3.40 -0.19
C ASP A 529 16.39 -2.81 1.15
N ARG A 530 15.29 -2.04 1.15
CA ARG A 530 14.73 -1.45 2.39
C ARG A 530 14.30 -2.55 3.34
N ILE A 531 13.54 -3.53 2.85
CA ILE A 531 13.10 -4.68 3.64
C ILE A 531 14.31 -5.39 4.28
N TYR A 532 15.35 -5.66 3.51
CA TYR A 532 16.57 -6.31 3.99
C TYR A 532 17.30 -5.50 5.06
N LEU A 533 17.46 -4.19 4.86
CA LEU A 533 18.05 -3.29 5.84
C LEU A 533 17.27 -3.33 7.16
N HIS A 534 15.95 -3.26 7.09
CA HIS A 534 15.07 -3.24 8.25
C HIS A 534 15.03 -4.59 8.97
N ARG A 535 14.99 -5.70 8.23
CA ARG A 535 15.16 -7.05 8.77
C ARG A 535 16.48 -7.16 9.53
N ASN A 536 17.58 -6.67 8.97
CA ASN A 536 18.89 -6.70 9.63
C ASN A 536 18.95 -5.78 10.86
N GLN A 537 18.27 -4.64 10.84
CA GLN A 537 18.13 -3.77 12.02
C GLN A 537 17.35 -4.44 13.15
N ILE A 538 16.27 -5.17 12.82
CA ILE A 538 15.53 -5.98 13.79
C ILE A 538 16.47 -7.05 14.38
N VAL A 539 17.05 -7.89 13.54
CA VAL A 539 17.83 -9.07 13.94
C VAL A 539 19.11 -8.70 14.70
N HIS A 540 19.82 -7.64 14.28
CA HIS A 540 21.13 -7.32 14.83
C HIS A 540 21.16 -6.16 15.83
N THR A 541 20.12 -5.32 15.85
CA THR A 541 20.12 -4.10 16.69
C THR A 541 18.82 -3.88 17.48
N GLY A 542 17.80 -4.72 17.27
CA GLY A 542 16.49 -4.54 17.92
C GLY A 542 15.83 -3.18 17.63
N LYS A 543 16.23 -2.49 16.54
CA LYS A 543 15.71 -1.16 16.19
C LYS A 543 14.37 -1.29 15.47
N PHE A 544 13.40 -0.50 15.91
CA PHE A 544 12.05 -0.45 15.36
C PHE A 544 11.81 0.83 14.56
N ILE A 545 10.98 0.77 13.51
CA ILE A 545 10.59 1.91 12.67
C ILE A 545 9.08 1.90 12.38
N ASN A 546 8.50 3.07 12.07
CA ASN A 546 7.05 3.22 11.89
C ASN A 546 6.51 2.61 10.57
N GLU A 547 7.36 2.33 9.58
CA GLU A 547 6.94 1.94 8.21
C GLU A 547 6.71 0.42 8.02
N TYR A 548 6.82 -0.39 9.09
CA TYR A 548 6.81 -1.85 8.97
C TYR A 548 5.56 -2.42 8.31
N SER A 549 4.40 -1.78 8.42
CA SER A 549 3.17 -2.31 7.81
C SER A 549 3.20 -2.26 6.30
N ASN A 550 3.78 -1.20 5.72
CA ASN A 550 3.92 -1.14 4.27
C ASN A 550 5.03 -2.07 3.78
N LEU A 551 6.19 -2.11 4.47
CA LEU A 551 7.27 -3.06 4.16
C LEU A 551 6.79 -4.51 4.23
N TRP A 552 6.03 -4.86 5.27
CA TRP A 552 5.41 -6.17 5.43
C TRP A 552 4.44 -6.47 4.30
N SER A 553 3.56 -5.53 3.93
CA SER A 553 2.57 -5.74 2.86
C SER A 553 3.23 -6.01 1.52
N HIS A 554 4.34 -5.32 1.21
CA HIS A 554 5.12 -5.60 0.01
C HIS A 554 5.81 -6.97 0.07
N LEU A 555 6.43 -7.30 1.21
CA LEU A 555 7.13 -8.59 1.37
C LEU A 555 6.17 -9.77 1.29
N GLU A 556 5.02 -9.68 1.97
CA GLU A 556 3.95 -10.68 1.91
C GLU A 556 3.48 -10.85 0.47
N TRP A 557 3.22 -9.75 -0.24
CA TRP A 557 2.79 -9.82 -1.64
C TRP A 557 3.85 -10.51 -2.52
N TYR A 558 5.14 -10.19 -2.39
CA TYR A 558 6.20 -10.87 -3.15
C TYR A 558 6.23 -12.38 -2.88
N VAL A 559 6.22 -12.76 -1.60
CA VAL A 559 6.26 -14.17 -1.19
C VAL A 559 5.01 -14.93 -1.63
N GLY A 560 3.83 -14.36 -1.39
CA GLY A 560 2.54 -14.94 -1.75
C GLY A 560 2.42 -15.16 -3.25
N LYS A 561 2.91 -14.24 -4.09
CA LYS A 561 2.87 -14.42 -5.55
C LYS A 561 3.80 -15.53 -6.02
N LEU A 562 5.01 -15.58 -5.51
CA LEU A 562 5.97 -16.63 -5.88
C LEU A 562 5.49 -18.00 -5.40
N LEU A 563 4.95 -18.11 -4.19
CA LEU A 563 4.31 -19.34 -3.69
C LEU A 563 3.12 -19.74 -4.54
N SER A 564 2.25 -18.79 -4.91
CA SER A 564 1.11 -19.06 -5.78
C SER A 564 1.56 -19.65 -7.11
N TYR A 565 2.60 -19.09 -7.74
CA TYR A 565 3.15 -19.61 -8.98
C TYR A 565 3.67 -21.04 -8.82
N SER A 566 4.48 -21.30 -7.77
CA SER A 566 5.03 -22.62 -7.53
C SER A 566 3.95 -23.67 -7.22
N ILE A 567 2.90 -23.30 -6.49
CA ILE A 567 1.78 -24.19 -6.19
C ILE A 567 0.99 -24.52 -7.46
N VAL A 568 0.61 -23.50 -8.24
CA VAL A 568 -0.14 -23.70 -9.49
C VAL A 568 0.66 -24.56 -10.47
N SER A 569 1.95 -24.24 -10.68
CA SER A 569 2.84 -25.02 -11.57
C SER A 569 2.95 -26.49 -11.15
N SER A 570 2.88 -26.77 -9.84
CA SER A 570 2.89 -28.13 -9.32
C SER A 570 1.59 -28.89 -9.40
N LEU A 571 0.47 -28.19 -9.40
CA LEU A 571 -0.81 -28.79 -9.74
C LEU A 571 -0.84 -29.16 -11.23
N GLU A 572 -0.13 -28.40 -12.08
CA GLU A 572 0.04 -28.69 -13.51
C GLU A 572 1.13 -29.74 -13.82
N GLY A 573 1.88 -30.17 -12.81
CA GLY A 573 2.76 -31.35 -12.88
C GLY A 573 4.27 -31.09 -12.73
N GLU A 574 4.73 -29.84 -12.80
CA GLU A 574 6.14 -29.51 -12.55
C GLU A 574 6.38 -29.37 -11.05
N LYS A 575 7.39 -30.03 -10.47
CA LYS A 575 7.68 -29.98 -9.01
C LYS A 575 9.07 -29.45 -8.69
N ASP A 576 9.89 -29.23 -9.71
CA ASP A 576 11.22 -28.66 -9.62
C ASP A 576 11.13 -27.13 -9.71
N LEU A 577 11.46 -26.46 -8.60
CA LEU A 577 11.41 -25.00 -8.51
C LEU A 577 12.34 -24.32 -9.52
N GLU A 578 13.51 -24.90 -9.77
CA GLU A 578 14.47 -24.34 -10.72
C GLU A 578 13.91 -24.36 -12.14
N LYS A 579 13.32 -25.49 -12.56
CA LYS A 579 12.65 -25.57 -13.87
C LYS A 579 11.50 -24.60 -14.00
N MET A 580 10.62 -24.51 -12.99
CA MET A 580 9.49 -23.57 -13.01
C MET A 580 9.97 -22.15 -13.26
N PHE A 581 10.99 -21.70 -12.53
CA PHE A 581 11.42 -20.31 -12.57
C PHE A 581 12.32 -20.00 -13.77
N LEU A 582 13.12 -20.95 -14.25
CA LEU A 582 13.84 -20.80 -15.52
C LEU A 582 12.86 -20.66 -16.70
N HIS A 583 11.77 -21.44 -16.70
CA HIS A 583 10.72 -21.30 -17.70
C HIS A 583 10.06 -19.93 -17.63
N LEU A 584 9.69 -19.47 -16.43
CA LEU A 584 9.13 -18.13 -16.21
C LEU A 584 10.09 -17.03 -16.71
N HIS A 585 11.38 -17.13 -16.38
CA HIS A 585 12.38 -16.12 -16.78
C HIS A 585 12.58 -16.11 -18.29
N SER A 586 12.69 -17.27 -18.93
CA SER A 586 12.81 -17.37 -20.39
C SER A 586 11.63 -16.72 -21.10
N LYS A 587 10.42 -16.98 -20.63
CA LYS A 587 9.20 -16.36 -21.18
C LYS A 587 9.16 -14.85 -20.93
N ASN A 588 9.57 -14.42 -19.74
CA ASN A 588 9.67 -13.01 -19.42
C ASN A 588 10.66 -12.27 -20.32
N GLU A 589 11.82 -12.86 -20.60
CA GLU A 589 12.80 -12.32 -21.54
C GLU A 589 12.27 -12.27 -22.97
N GLN A 590 11.55 -13.30 -23.43
CA GLN A 590 10.90 -13.30 -24.73
C GLN A 590 9.92 -12.12 -24.87
N ILE A 591 9.03 -11.91 -23.89
CA ILE A 591 8.09 -10.79 -23.89
C ILE A 591 8.85 -9.46 -23.97
N ILE A 592 9.90 -9.28 -23.15
CA ILE A 592 10.69 -8.04 -23.16
C ILE A 592 11.34 -7.81 -24.53
N ASN A 593 11.92 -8.85 -25.15
CA ASN A 593 12.55 -8.75 -26.46
C ASN A 593 11.55 -8.36 -27.56
N VAL A 594 10.33 -8.90 -27.50
CA VAL A 594 9.24 -8.52 -28.41
C VAL A 594 8.85 -7.06 -28.23
N LEU A 595 8.71 -6.59 -26.97
CA LEU A 595 8.41 -5.19 -26.68
C LEU A 595 9.51 -4.24 -27.15
N GLU A 596 10.78 -4.60 -26.93
CA GLU A 596 11.95 -3.81 -27.36
C GLU A 596 12.07 -3.71 -28.88
N SER A 597 11.67 -4.75 -29.60
CA SER A 597 11.67 -4.76 -31.07
C SER A 597 10.51 -3.95 -31.68
N ASN A 598 9.52 -3.57 -30.88
CA ASN A 598 8.27 -2.95 -31.34
C ASN A 598 7.91 -1.65 -30.60
N LEU A 599 8.91 -0.91 -30.07
CA LEU A 599 8.68 0.27 -29.23
C LEU A 599 7.74 1.31 -29.84
N ASP A 600 7.82 1.53 -31.15
CA ASP A 600 7.04 2.55 -31.86
C ASP A 600 5.63 2.07 -32.28
N LYS A 601 5.33 0.78 -32.11
CA LYS A 601 4.01 0.22 -32.44
C LYS A 601 2.96 0.66 -31.44
N LYS A 602 1.72 0.82 -31.90
CA LYS A 602 0.60 1.08 -31.00
C LYS A 602 0.24 -0.21 -30.27
N ILE A 603 -0.32 -0.08 -29.07
CA ILE A 603 -0.66 -1.24 -28.23
C ILE A 603 -1.67 -2.17 -28.92
N HIS A 604 -2.74 -1.63 -29.51
CA HIS A 604 -3.73 -2.45 -30.22
C HIS A 604 -3.18 -3.14 -31.49
N GLU A 605 -2.04 -2.69 -32.03
CA GLU A 605 -1.38 -3.37 -33.17
C GLU A 605 -0.68 -4.66 -32.72
N MET A 606 -0.46 -4.84 -31.42
CA MET A 606 0.21 -5.99 -30.80
C MET A 606 -0.80 -7.00 -30.24
N ASP A 607 -1.93 -7.23 -30.93
CA ASP A 607 -3.02 -8.08 -30.45
C ASP A 607 -2.56 -9.50 -30.03
N PHE A 608 -1.60 -10.06 -30.77
CA PHE A 608 -1.02 -11.37 -30.49
C PHE A 608 -0.30 -11.45 -29.13
N LEU A 609 0.14 -10.32 -28.58
CA LEU A 609 0.92 -10.25 -27.35
C LEU A 609 0.05 -10.16 -26.08
N PHE A 610 -1.24 -9.82 -26.21
CA PHE A 610 -2.12 -9.68 -25.04
C PHE A 610 -2.21 -10.95 -24.22
N GLU A 611 -2.40 -12.11 -24.85
CA GLU A 611 -2.53 -13.37 -24.13
C GLU A 611 -1.23 -13.74 -23.40
N GLU A 612 -0.07 -13.53 -24.01
CA GLU A 612 1.23 -13.79 -23.38
C GLU A 612 1.48 -12.88 -22.17
N ILE A 613 1.20 -11.58 -22.31
CA ILE A 613 1.34 -10.59 -21.21
C ILE A 613 0.33 -10.84 -20.09
N PHE A 614 -0.85 -11.39 -20.42
CA PHE A 614 -1.89 -11.67 -19.44
C PHE A 614 -1.86 -13.09 -18.87
N GLU A 615 -1.02 -13.99 -19.37
CA GLU A 615 -0.83 -15.32 -18.80
C GLU A 615 -0.45 -15.37 -17.31
N PRO A 616 0.43 -14.50 -16.77
CA PRO A 616 0.79 -14.54 -15.35
C PRO A 616 -0.29 -13.90 -14.47
N THR A 617 -1.55 -14.37 -14.56
CA THR A 617 -2.70 -13.81 -13.84
C THR A 617 -2.52 -13.83 -12.32
N TRP A 618 -1.77 -14.80 -11.80
CA TRP A 618 -1.35 -14.88 -10.40
C TRP A 618 -0.64 -13.60 -9.90
N GLN A 619 0.03 -12.84 -10.77
CA GLN A 619 0.72 -11.59 -10.43
C GLN A 619 -0.18 -10.36 -10.33
N MET A 620 -1.45 -10.45 -10.71
CA MET A 620 -2.25 -9.26 -11.04
C MET A 620 -3.03 -8.64 -9.86
N PHE A 621 -3.25 -9.37 -8.77
CA PHE A 621 -4.11 -8.93 -7.65
C PHE A 621 -3.36 -8.63 -6.36
#